data_AF-A0A544Z7B9-F1
#
_entry.id   AF-A0A544Z7B9-F1
#
_cell.length_a   1.000
_cell.length_b   1.000
_cell.length_c   1.000
_cell.angle_alpha   90.00
_cell.angle_beta   90.00
_cell.angle_gamma   90.00
#
_symmetry.space_group_name_H-M   'P 1'
#
loop_
_entity.id
_entity.type
_entity.pdbx_description
1 polymer ?
#
loop_
_entity_poly.entity_id
_entity_poly.type
_entity_poly.pdbx_seq_one_letter_code
_entity_poly.pdbx_strand_id
1 'polypeptide(L)'
;MLLAQPRAGRPRARRGAERHRRPGAAFDAIAQQLAAFDPFHLKVEEMIGEGDRVTVRLTMSGVNSGSHPRMPEPTHRSFTVEAIFILTLREGKISEMRAVSDRLGLFLQLGWDWPEVD
;
A
#
# COMPACT_ATOMS: atom_id res chain seq x y z
N MET A 1 -9.06 -53.47 18.57
CA MET A 1 -7.74 -53.10 19.12
C MET A 1 -7.11 -52.10 18.18
N LEU A 2 -6.93 -50.87 18.67
CA LEU A 2 -6.15 -49.72 18.18
C LEU A 2 -6.49 -49.04 16.83
N LEU A 3 -7.18 -47.91 16.95
CA LEU A 3 -7.26 -46.79 16.01
C LEU A 3 -5.90 -46.08 15.88
N ALA A 4 -5.48 -45.74 14.65
CA ALA A 4 -4.43 -44.75 14.41
C ALA A 4 -4.92 -43.71 13.39
N GLN A 5 -5.25 -42.52 13.89
CA GLN A 5 -5.55 -41.32 13.11
C GLN A 5 -4.24 -40.66 12.66
N PRO A 6 -4.11 -40.19 11.40
CA PRO A 6 -2.98 -39.36 11.00
C PRO A 6 -3.12 -37.95 11.59
N ARG A 7 -2.03 -37.47 12.21
CA ARG A 7 -1.94 -36.15 12.86
C ARG A 7 -2.06 -35.04 11.81
N ALA A 8 -3.07 -34.19 11.95
CA ALA A 8 -3.17 -32.93 11.22
C ALA A 8 -1.93 -32.05 11.51
N GLY A 9 -1.14 -31.78 10.46
CA GLY A 9 -0.07 -30.79 10.52
C GLY A 9 -0.65 -29.42 10.85
N ARG A 10 -0.14 -28.79 11.92
CA ARG A 10 -0.49 -27.40 12.27
C ARG A 10 -0.14 -26.48 11.11
N PRO A 11 -1.03 -25.57 10.67
CA PRO A 11 -0.67 -24.54 9.71
C PRO A 11 0.45 -23.67 10.32
N ARG A 12 1.58 -23.56 9.61
CA ARG A 12 2.66 -22.63 9.95
C ARG A 12 2.08 -21.22 9.94
N ALA A 13 2.01 -20.61 11.12
CA ALA A 13 1.40 -19.30 11.32
C ALA A 13 2.01 -18.22 10.43
N ARG A 14 1.13 -17.46 9.76
CA ARG A 14 1.40 -16.23 9.00
C ARG A 14 1.78 -15.06 9.93
N ARG A 15 2.86 -15.16 10.70
CA ARG A 15 3.26 -14.13 11.69
C ARG A 15 3.46 -12.73 11.11
N GLY A 16 3.75 -12.58 9.81
CA GLY A 16 3.88 -11.27 9.15
C GLY A 16 2.58 -10.62 8.70
N ALA A 17 1.52 -11.41 8.46
CA ALA A 17 0.29 -10.92 7.82
C ALA A 17 -0.67 -10.20 8.79
N GLU A 18 -0.55 -10.43 10.10
CA GLU A 18 -1.42 -9.82 11.12
C GLU A 18 -1.03 -8.37 11.43
N ARG A 19 0.24 -7.98 11.31
CA ARG A 19 0.67 -6.60 11.59
C ARG A 19 0.06 -5.61 10.60
N HIS A 20 -0.06 -6.00 9.32
CA HIS A 20 -0.69 -5.20 8.27
C HIS A 20 -2.23 -5.10 8.37
N ARG A 21 -2.88 -5.91 9.22
CA ARG A 21 -4.34 -5.97 9.33
C ARG A 21 -4.95 -5.18 10.49
N ARG A 22 -4.14 -4.46 11.27
CA ARG A 22 -4.64 -3.59 12.35
C ARG A 22 -5.00 -2.22 11.78
N PRO A 23 -6.07 -1.54 12.24
CA PRO A 23 -6.42 -0.19 11.79
C PRO A 23 -5.23 0.77 11.82
N GLY A 24 -4.39 0.70 12.86
CA GLY A 24 -3.17 1.53 13.01
C GLY A 24 -2.17 1.39 11.86
N ALA A 25 -2.03 0.21 11.27
CA ALA A 25 -1.03 -0.01 10.22
C ALA A 25 -1.33 0.78 8.93
N ALA A 26 -2.61 1.00 8.62
CA ALA A 26 -3.00 1.83 7.49
C ALA A 26 -2.70 3.32 7.76
N PHE A 27 -2.98 3.80 8.97
CA PHE A 27 -2.67 5.17 9.37
C PHE A 27 -1.16 5.44 9.40
N ASP A 28 -0.38 4.50 9.93
CA ASP A 28 1.09 4.60 9.93
C ASP A 28 1.65 4.67 8.51
N ALA A 29 1.10 3.85 7.59
CA ALA A 29 1.50 3.87 6.18
C ALA A 29 1.15 5.19 5.48
N ILE A 30 -0.02 5.77 5.79
CA ILE A 30 -0.43 7.10 5.29
C ILE A 30 0.48 8.18 5.86
N ALA A 31 0.73 8.18 7.17
CA ALA A 31 1.62 9.14 7.81
C ALA A 31 3.04 9.09 7.24
N GLN A 32 3.57 7.89 7.00
CA GLN A 32 4.87 7.70 6.36
C GLN A 32 4.91 8.23 4.92
N GLN A 33 3.85 8.02 4.14
CA GLN A 33 3.73 8.59 2.79
C GLN A 33 3.74 10.13 2.84
N LEU A 34 2.92 10.74 3.71
CA LEU A 34 2.84 12.19 3.84
C LEU A 34 4.12 12.82 4.39
N ALA A 35 4.90 12.08 5.19
CA ALA A 35 6.21 12.53 5.65
C ALA A 35 7.29 12.44 4.55
N ALA A 36 7.19 11.47 3.65
CA ALA A 36 8.15 11.29 2.55
C ALA A 36 7.91 12.24 1.37
N PHE A 37 6.66 12.69 1.20
CA PHE A 37 6.23 13.50 0.08
C PHE A 37 5.45 14.73 0.54
N ASP A 38 5.99 15.93 0.31
CA ASP A 38 5.34 17.21 0.61
C ASP A 38 5.77 18.27 -0.42
N PRO A 39 4.82 18.91 -1.13
CA PRO A 39 3.38 18.64 -1.10
C PRO A 39 3.03 17.25 -1.64
N PHE A 40 1.89 16.71 -1.20
CA PHE A 40 1.32 15.46 -1.71
C PHE A 40 -0.17 15.64 -2.03
N HIS A 41 -0.55 15.30 -3.26
CA HIS A 41 -1.89 15.48 -3.78
C HIS A 41 -2.45 14.15 -4.30
N LEU A 42 -3.75 13.98 -4.05
CA LEU A 42 -4.55 12.90 -4.62
C LEU A 42 -5.69 13.52 -5.41
N LYS A 43 -5.80 13.14 -6.68
CA LYS A 43 -6.94 13.49 -7.53
C LYS A 43 -7.72 12.23 -7.85
N VAL A 44 -8.99 12.19 -7.47
CA VAL A 44 -9.89 11.11 -7.88
C VAL A 44 -10.24 11.32 -9.34
N GLU A 45 -9.90 10.34 -10.17
CA GLU A 45 -10.22 10.36 -11.60
C GLU A 45 -11.51 9.59 -11.88
N GLU A 46 -11.76 8.52 -11.14
CA GLU A 46 -12.93 7.67 -11.31
C GLU A 46 -13.28 6.97 -10.00
N MET A 47 -14.58 6.81 -9.74
CA MET A 47 -15.09 6.09 -8.59
C MET A 47 -16.33 5.27 -8.97
N ILE A 48 -16.28 3.97 -8.69
CA ILE A 48 -17.36 3.02 -8.98
C ILE A 48 -17.72 2.30 -7.68
N GLY A 49 -19.00 2.34 -7.30
CA GLY A 49 -19.53 1.63 -6.14
C GLY A 49 -20.44 0.47 -6.56
N GLU A 50 -20.25 -0.70 -5.95
CA GLU A 50 -21.13 -1.85 -6.10
C GLU A 50 -21.25 -2.62 -4.78
N GLY A 51 -22.47 -2.68 -4.24
CA GLY A 51 -22.73 -3.33 -2.94
C GLY A 51 -21.91 -2.71 -1.81
N ASP A 52 -21.04 -3.52 -1.19
CA ASP A 52 -20.14 -3.08 -0.11
C ASP A 52 -18.74 -2.70 -0.60
N ARG A 53 -18.52 -2.57 -1.93
CA ARG A 53 -17.22 -2.24 -2.51
C ARG A 53 -17.22 -0.91 -3.23
N VAL A 54 -16.09 -0.22 -3.13
CA VAL A 54 -15.81 1.00 -3.89
C VAL A 54 -14.43 0.85 -4.53
N THR A 55 -14.37 0.97 -5.86
CA THR A 55 -13.13 1.07 -6.62
C THR A 55 -12.88 2.53 -6.95
N VAL A 56 -11.65 3.00 -6.71
CA VAL A 56 -11.22 4.37 -6.99
C VAL A 56 -9.97 4.32 -7.86
N ARG A 57 -10.00 4.94 -9.03
CA ARG A 57 -8.79 5.27 -9.79
C ARG A 57 -8.40 6.70 -9.48
N LEU A 58 -7.13 6.90 -9.16
CA LEU A 58 -6.62 8.18 -8.70
C LEU A 58 -5.24 8.49 -9.30
N THR A 59 -4.99 9.78 -9.49
CA THR A 59 -3.66 10.32 -9.78
C THR A 59 -3.05 10.79 -8.46
N MET A 60 -1.84 10.32 -8.16
CA MET A 60 -1.00 10.77 -7.05
C MET A 60 0.10 11.67 -7.59
N SER A 61 0.32 12.83 -6.98
CA SER A 61 1.45 13.70 -7.31
C SER A 61 2.07 14.32 -6.06
N GLY A 62 3.32 14.74 -6.17
CA GLY A 62 4.00 15.40 -5.06
C GLY A 62 5.48 15.60 -5.29
N VAL A 63 6.19 15.99 -4.23
CA VAL A 63 7.65 16.19 -4.21
C VAL A 63 8.26 15.32 -3.13
N ASN A 64 9.32 14.57 -3.44
CA ASN A 64 10.06 13.82 -2.43
C ASN A 64 10.97 14.74 -1.62
N SER A 65 10.41 15.29 -0.53
CA SER A 65 11.07 16.23 0.39
C SER A 65 11.47 15.59 1.72
N GLY A 66 11.06 14.35 1.98
CA GLY A 66 11.42 13.59 3.17
C GLY A 66 11.94 12.19 2.88
N SER A 67 12.32 11.49 3.94
CA SER A 67 12.85 10.13 3.87
C SER A 67 11.76 9.11 3.54
N HIS A 68 12.05 8.21 2.60
CA HIS A 68 11.21 7.07 2.25
C HIS A 68 11.98 5.77 2.59
N PRO A 69 11.33 4.66 3.04
CA PRO A 69 12.02 3.41 3.42
C PRO A 69 12.97 2.83 2.39
N ARG A 70 12.74 3.21 1.14
CA ARG A 70 13.55 2.81 0.01
C ARG A 70 14.51 3.96 -0.40
N MET A 71 14.12 5.24 -0.32
CA MET A 71 14.98 6.40 -0.62
C MET A 71 15.24 7.15 0.68
N PRO A 72 16.28 6.80 1.46
CA PRO A 72 16.50 7.41 2.77
C PRO A 72 16.79 8.91 2.66
N GLU A 73 17.54 9.30 1.64
CA GLU A 73 17.81 10.70 1.30
C GLU A 73 16.74 11.23 0.34
N PRO A 74 16.15 12.42 0.63
CA PRO A 74 15.15 13.02 -0.24
C PRO A 74 15.78 13.45 -1.57
N THR A 75 15.15 13.07 -2.67
CA THR A 75 15.63 13.36 -4.03
C THR A 75 15.27 14.78 -4.51
N HIS A 76 14.34 15.44 -3.81
CA HIS A 76 13.77 16.75 -4.17
C HIS A 76 13.12 16.80 -5.57
N ARG A 77 12.81 15.64 -6.15
CA ARG A 77 12.13 15.53 -7.44
C ARG A 77 10.63 15.44 -7.27
N SER A 78 9.90 15.93 -8.26
CA SER A 78 8.46 15.75 -8.35
C SER A 78 8.11 14.40 -8.99
N PHE A 79 6.91 13.91 -8.69
CA PHE A 79 6.34 12.74 -9.35
C PHE A 79 4.86 12.96 -9.69
N THR A 80 4.36 12.19 -10.67
CA THR A 80 2.94 12.01 -10.95
C THR A 80 2.72 10.57 -11.43
N VAL A 81 1.88 9.81 -10.73
CA VAL A 81 1.65 8.38 -10.97
C VAL A 81 0.19 8.01 -10.72
N GLU A 82 -0.29 6.94 -11.33
CA GLU A 82 -1.64 6.42 -11.09
C GLU A 82 -1.67 5.38 -9.97
N ALA A 83 -2.84 5.25 -9.34
CA ALA A 83 -3.16 4.16 -8.43
C ALA A 83 -4.64 3.75 -8.55
N ILE A 84 -4.91 2.50 -8.18
CA ILE A 84 -6.27 1.97 -8.04
C ILE A 84 -6.42 1.41 -6.62
N PHE A 85 -7.42 1.89 -5.90
CA PHE A 85 -7.82 1.38 -4.59
C PHE A 85 -9.14 0.63 -4.72
N ILE A 86 -9.23 -0.54 -4.08
CA ILE A 86 -10.46 -1.30 -3.89
C ILE A 86 -10.73 -1.35 -2.39
N LEU A 87 -11.83 -0.73 -1.99
CA LEU A 87 -12.23 -0.55 -0.60
C LEU A 87 -13.45 -1.42 -0.31
N THR A 88 -13.46 -2.12 0.82
CA THR A 88 -14.66 -2.82 1.33
C THR A 88 -15.21 -2.08 2.53
N LEU A 89 -16.49 -1.72 2.50
CA LEU A 89 -17.18 -0.98 3.55
C LEU A 89 -17.99 -1.89 4.47
N ARG A 90 -17.90 -1.63 5.78
CA ARG A 90 -18.77 -2.21 6.81
C ARG A 90 -19.17 -1.09 7.76
N GLU A 91 -20.46 -0.94 8.03
CA GLU A 91 -20.99 0.09 8.94
C GLU A 91 -20.50 1.51 8.59
N GLY A 92 -20.44 1.83 7.29
CA GLY A 92 -19.98 3.13 6.80
C GLY A 92 -18.47 3.37 6.92
N LYS A 93 -17.67 2.37 7.32
CA LYS A 93 -16.21 2.47 7.48
C LYS A 93 -15.48 1.55 6.51
N ILE A 94 -14.27 1.94 6.12
CA ILE A 94 -13.36 1.07 5.35
C ILE A 94 -12.88 -0.05 6.27
N SER A 95 -13.31 -1.27 5.97
CA SER A 95 -12.93 -2.50 6.68
C SER A 95 -11.74 -3.22 6.04
N GLU A 96 -11.55 -3.05 4.74
CA GLU A 96 -10.43 -3.59 3.96
C GLU A 96 -10.04 -2.59 2.87
N MET A 97 -8.73 -2.49 2.60
CA MET A 97 -8.19 -1.77 1.45
C MET A 97 -7.21 -2.69 0.71
N ARG A 98 -7.38 -2.79 -0.61
CA ARG A 98 -6.40 -3.35 -1.55
C ARG A 98 -6.01 -2.24 -2.52
N ALA A 99 -4.73 -2.17 -2.86
CA ALA A 99 -4.22 -1.12 -3.72
C ALA A 99 -3.14 -1.64 -4.66
N VAL A 100 -3.15 -1.10 -5.88
CA VAL A 100 -2.03 -1.16 -6.82
C VAL A 100 -1.69 0.27 -7.19
N SER A 101 -0.41 0.60 -7.22
CA SER A 101 0.08 1.90 -7.68
C SER A 101 1.22 1.70 -8.65
N ASP A 102 1.42 2.69 -9.54
CA ASP A 102 2.57 2.73 -10.44
C ASP A 102 3.85 3.07 -9.67
N ARG A 103 4.35 2.05 -8.98
CA ARG A 103 5.55 2.14 -8.16
C ARG A 103 6.82 2.18 -8.98
N LEU A 104 6.79 1.60 -10.19
CA LEU A 104 7.89 1.66 -11.13
C LEU A 104 8.06 3.09 -11.65
N GLY A 105 6.98 3.71 -12.15
CA GLY A 105 6.99 5.09 -12.59
C GLY A 105 7.36 6.07 -11.49
N LEU A 106 6.93 5.82 -10.24
CA LEU A 106 7.33 6.62 -9.07
C LEU A 106 8.86 6.61 -8.92
N PHE A 107 9.48 5.44 -8.87
CA PHE A 107 10.92 5.33 -8.65
C PHE A 107 11.74 5.83 -9.84
N LEU A 108 11.26 5.63 -11.07
CA LEU A 108 11.90 6.20 -12.26
C LEU A 108 11.94 7.73 -12.21
N GLN A 109 10.82 8.38 -11.88
CA GLN A 109 10.73 9.85 -11.80
C GLN A 109 11.60 10.43 -10.68
N LEU A 110 11.67 9.72 -9.54
CA LEU A 110 12.47 10.13 -8.40
C LEU A 110 13.97 9.82 -8.56
N GLY A 111 14.38 9.17 -9.66
CA GLY A 111 15.80 8.86 -9.90
C GLY A 111 16.33 7.80 -8.94
N TRP A 112 15.51 6.79 -8.65
CA TRP A 112 15.89 5.64 -7.84
C TRP A 112 17.16 4.98 -8.38
N ASP A 113 18.10 4.72 -7.47
CA ASP A 113 19.31 3.96 -7.78
C ASP A 113 18.99 2.46 -7.80
N TRP A 114 18.82 1.92 -9.00
CA TRP A 114 18.32 0.55 -9.18
C TRP A 114 19.33 -0.45 -8.63
N PRO A 115 18.89 -1.38 -7.75
CA PRO A 115 19.79 -2.43 -7.29
C PRO A 115 20.23 -3.25 -8.51
N GLU A 116 21.53 -3.29 -8.76
CA GLU A 116 22.10 -4.23 -9.72
C GLU A 116 21.99 -5.64 -9.14
N VAL A 117 21.70 -6.60 -10.01
CA VAL A 117 21.73 -8.02 -9.64
C VAL A 117 23.09 -8.53 -10.08
N ASP A 118 23.94 -8.87 -9.11
CA ASP A 118 25.18 -9.60 -9.37
C ASP A 118 24.90 -10.99 -9.98
#